data_AF-A0A2N1C437-F1
#
_entry.id   AF-A0A2N1C437-F1
#
_cell.length_a   1.000
_cell.length_b   1.000
_cell.length_c   1.000
_cell.angle_alpha   90.00
_cell.angle_beta   90.00
_cell.angle_gamma   90.00
#
_symmetry.space_group_name_H-M   'P 1'
#
loop_
_entity.id
_entity.type
_entity.pdbx_description
1 polymer ?
#
loop_
_entity_poly.entity_id
_entity_poly.type
_entity_poly.pdbx_seq_one_letter_code
_entity_poly.pdbx_strand_id
1 'polypeptide(L)'
;MAQTTFANSRGIAHKGSGGMSIAFPDVCKTQVGPAVVPIPYPNIGMASDTDKGPKSVTVDKKMPMVKAAIYKKSAGDEPGIHKGIISGKTKGECEFMLYSFDVKFEGKNVCRMGDMLFHNKKNIMG
;
A
#
# COMPACT_ATOMS: atom_id res chain seq x y z
N MET A 1 1.66 16.31 10.47
CA MET A 1 0.79 17.43 10.05
C MET A 1 -0.62 16.90 9.99
N ALA A 2 -1.61 17.68 10.46
CA ALA A 2 -3.00 17.36 10.20
C ALA A 2 -3.25 17.43 8.68
N GLN A 3 -3.96 16.46 8.12
CA GLN A 3 -4.40 16.53 6.71
C GLN A 3 -5.35 17.71 6.54
N THR A 4 -5.13 18.51 5.50
CA THR A 4 -6.02 19.65 5.20
C THR A 4 -7.00 19.36 4.07
N THR A 5 -6.79 18.25 3.34
CA THR A 5 -7.59 17.89 2.17
C THR A 5 -8.29 16.55 2.36
N PHE A 6 -9.55 16.54 1.97
CA PHE A 6 -10.45 15.41 2.16
C PHE A 6 -11.23 15.13 0.87
N ALA A 7 -11.46 13.86 0.59
CA ALA A 7 -12.35 13.40 -0.47
C ALA A 7 -13.38 12.45 0.17
N ASN A 8 -14.66 12.72 -0.04
CA ASN A 8 -15.77 11.96 0.57
C ASN A 8 -15.61 11.81 2.10
N SER A 9 -15.29 12.92 2.78
CA SER A 9 -15.08 12.97 4.23
C SER A 9 -13.92 12.12 4.77
N ARG A 10 -13.04 11.63 3.88
CA ARG A 10 -11.83 10.88 4.25
C ARG A 10 -10.60 11.62 3.77
N GLY A 11 -9.55 11.67 4.58
CA GLY A 11 -8.33 12.37 4.22
C GLY A 11 -7.67 11.75 2.98
N ILE A 12 -7.15 12.58 2.07
CA ILE A 12 -6.48 12.09 0.85
C ILE A 12 -5.11 11.48 1.22
N ALA A 13 -4.84 10.24 0.84
CA ALA A 13 -3.55 9.62 1.11
C ALA A 13 -2.45 10.32 0.29
N HIS A 14 -1.37 10.75 0.94
CA HIS A 14 -0.20 11.37 0.31
C HIS A 14 1.06 11.10 1.13
N LYS A 15 2.24 11.38 0.57
CA LYS A 15 3.55 11.08 1.21
C LYS A 15 3.74 11.60 2.63
N GLY A 16 3.08 12.70 2.97
CA GLY A 16 3.17 13.35 4.29
C GLY A 16 1.97 13.08 5.19
N SER A 17 1.01 12.27 4.74
CA SER A 17 -0.27 12.05 5.43
C SER A 17 -0.15 11.17 6.68
N GLY A 18 0.94 10.40 6.79
CA GLY A 18 1.13 9.44 7.88
C GLY A 18 0.25 8.19 7.77
N GLY A 19 -0.45 7.99 6.66
CA GLY A 19 -1.27 6.80 6.44
C GLY A 19 -0.44 5.52 6.48
N MET A 20 -0.98 4.50 7.15
CA MET A 20 -0.39 3.16 7.25
C MET A 20 -1.51 2.14 7.03
N SER A 21 -1.28 1.16 6.17
CA SER A 21 -2.13 -0.03 6.08
C SER A 21 -1.38 -1.22 6.63
N ILE A 22 -2.08 -2.08 7.37
CA ILE A 22 -1.57 -3.34 7.92
C ILE A 22 -2.48 -4.44 7.42
N ALA A 23 -1.92 -5.38 6.66
CA ALA A 23 -2.59 -6.56 6.16
C ALA A 23 -2.05 -7.82 6.85
N PHE A 24 -2.95 -8.69 7.32
CA PHE A 24 -2.62 -9.99 7.90
C PHE A 24 -3.76 -10.99 7.62
N PRO A 25 -3.50 -12.28 7.29
CA PRO A 25 -2.19 -12.94 7.19
C PRO A 25 -1.54 -12.90 5.79
N ASP A 26 -0.34 -12.31 5.67
CA ASP A 26 0.48 -12.37 4.46
C ASP A 26 1.28 -13.68 4.43
N VAL A 27 0.75 -14.71 3.77
CA VAL A 27 1.38 -16.04 3.81
C VAL A 27 2.57 -16.09 2.85
N CYS A 28 3.76 -16.24 3.42
CA CYS A 28 5.02 -16.39 2.70
C CYS A 28 5.62 -17.77 2.94
N LYS A 29 6.43 -18.23 1.97
CA LYS A 29 7.23 -19.43 2.13
C LYS A 29 8.46 -19.12 2.99
N THR A 30 8.61 -19.83 4.10
CA THR A 30 9.70 -19.64 5.06
C THR A 30 10.47 -20.93 5.24
N GLN A 31 11.79 -20.83 5.26
CA GLN A 31 12.64 -21.96 5.60
C GLN A 31 12.68 -22.13 7.13
N VAL A 32 12.29 -23.32 7.59
CA VAL A 32 12.37 -23.74 9.00
C VAL A 32 13.19 -25.03 9.03
N GLY A 33 14.47 -24.90 9.37
CA GLY A 33 15.43 -26.00 9.27
C GLY A 33 15.54 -26.52 7.82
N PRO A 34 15.35 -27.82 7.56
CA PRO A 34 15.40 -28.38 6.20
C PRO A 34 14.09 -28.20 5.41
N ALA A 35 12.99 -27.78 6.04
CA ALA A 35 11.67 -27.69 5.41
C ALA A 35 11.33 -26.26 4.98
N VAL A 36 10.56 -26.13 3.88
CA VAL A 36 9.94 -24.86 3.47
C VAL A 36 8.45 -24.95 3.78
N VAL A 37 7.98 -24.12 4.71
CA VAL A 37 6.59 -24.11 5.18
C VAL A 37 5.93 -22.75 4.95
N PRO A 38 4.60 -22.71 4.71
CA PRO A 38 3.86 -21.47 4.63
C PRO A 38 3.67 -20.86 6.03
N ILE A 39 4.18 -19.65 6.27
CA ILE A 39 4.04 -18.92 7.53
C ILE A 39 3.31 -17.60 7.29
N PRO A 40 2.28 -17.26 8.11
CA PRO A 40 1.60 -15.98 8.02
C PRO A 40 2.44 -14.86 8.66
N TYR A 41 2.67 -13.77 7.91
CA TYR A 41 3.34 -12.56 8.38
C TYR A 41 2.41 -11.35 8.36
N PRO A 42 2.66 -10.33 9.21
CA PRO A 42 2.07 -9.02 9.01
C PRO A 42 2.73 -8.33 7.82
N ASN A 43 1.97 -7.57 7.05
CA ASN A 43 2.48 -6.75 5.96
C ASN A 43 2.02 -5.31 6.10
N ILE A 44 2.95 -4.38 6.12
CA ILE A 44 2.73 -2.96 6.40
C ILE A 44 3.09 -2.14 5.16
N GLY A 45 2.12 -1.36 4.67
CA GLY A 45 2.30 -0.39 3.60
C GLY A 45 2.25 1.02 4.17
N MET A 46 3.27 1.84 3.88
CA MET A 46 3.37 3.20 4.42
C MET A 46 3.17 4.26 3.35
N ALA A 47 2.36 5.27 3.65
CA ALA A 47 2.13 6.40 2.75
C ALA A 47 3.43 7.18 2.45
N SER A 48 4.42 7.16 3.35
CA SER A 48 5.75 7.74 3.12
C SER A 48 6.48 7.17 1.90
N ASP A 49 6.13 5.96 1.47
CA ASP A 49 6.68 5.28 0.28
C ASP A 49 5.86 5.51 -0.99
N THR A 50 4.93 6.48 -0.99
CA THR A 50 4.16 6.91 -2.17
C THR A 50 5.05 7.21 -3.37
N ASP A 51 4.70 6.62 -4.51
CA ASP A 51 5.32 6.82 -5.81
C ASP A 51 4.33 6.63 -6.97
N LYS A 52 4.75 7.01 -8.18
CA LYS A 52 3.94 6.92 -9.40
C LYS A 52 2.59 7.67 -9.29
N GLY A 53 2.50 8.66 -8.40
CA GLY A 53 1.37 9.57 -8.27
C GLY A 53 1.30 10.60 -9.40
N PRO A 54 0.36 11.56 -9.32
CA PRO A 54 0.21 12.61 -10.33
C PRO A 54 1.41 13.55 -10.31
N LYS A 55 1.70 14.19 -11.45
CA LYS A 55 2.91 15.03 -11.63
C LYS A 55 2.64 16.51 -11.40
N SER A 56 1.46 16.99 -11.77
CA SER A 56 1.05 18.40 -11.69
C SER A 56 0.30 18.73 -10.40
N VAL A 57 -0.30 17.73 -9.74
CA VAL A 57 -1.12 17.92 -8.54
C VAL A 57 -0.31 17.62 -7.29
N THR A 58 -0.36 18.53 -6.33
CA THR A 58 0.15 18.31 -4.97
C THR A 58 -0.94 18.55 -3.95
N VAL A 59 -0.87 17.79 -2.86
CA VAL A 59 -1.76 17.88 -1.71
C VAL A 59 -0.87 18.02 -0.48
N ASP A 60 -1.13 19.04 0.35
CA ASP A 60 -0.28 19.34 1.50
C ASP A 60 1.22 19.44 1.11
N LYS A 61 1.49 20.02 -0.07
CA LYS A 61 2.82 20.14 -0.70
C LYS A 61 3.52 18.79 -0.94
N LYS A 62 2.76 17.69 -1.03
CA LYS A 62 3.25 16.34 -1.29
C LYS A 62 2.49 15.72 -2.44
N MET A 63 3.12 14.73 -3.08
CA MET A 63 2.45 13.93 -4.12
C MET A 63 1.34 13.08 -3.48
N PRO A 64 0.08 13.22 -3.92
CA PRO A 64 -1.02 12.39 -3.46
C PRO A 64 -1.01 11.02 -4.14
N MET A 65 -1.69 10.07 -3.53
CA MET A 65 -2.02 8.78 -4.11
C MET A 65 -3.27 8.91 -4.99
N VAL A 66 -3.17 8.34 -6.17
CA VAL A 66 -4.27 8.21 -7.13
C VAL A 66 -4.29 6.78 -7.64
N LYS A 67 -5.35 6.39 -8.36
CA LYS A 67 -5.42 5.11 -9.06
C LYS A 67 -4.15 4.88 -9.90
N ALA A 68 -3.53 3.71 -9.74
CA ALA A 68 -2.23 3.29 -10.29
C ALA A 68 -0.96 3.89 -9.63
N ALA A 69 -1.09 4.76 -8.63
CA ALA A 69 0.00 5.08 -7.73
C ALA A 69 0.25 3.90 -6.76
N ILE A 70 1.46 3.80 -6.25
CA ILE A 70 1.89 2.69 -5.39
C ILE A 70 2.60 3.20 -4.13
N TYR A 71 2.60 2.38 -3.08
CA TYR A 71 3.66 2.41 -2.08
C TYR A 71 4.78 1.50 -2.57
N LYS A 72 6.00 2.03 -2.71
CA LYS A 72 7.12 1.32 -3.35
C LYS A 72 7.44 -0.03 -2.70
N LYS A 73 7.28 -0.12 -1.39
CA LYS A 73 7.67 -1.27 -0.59
C LYS A 73 6.68 -1.49 0.54
N SER A 74 6.57 -2.75 0.92
CA SER A 74 5.96 -3.21 2.16
C SER A 74 7.04 -3.66 3.15
N ALA A 75 6.66 -3.81 4.43
CA ALA A 75 7.51 -4.34 5.50
C ALA A 75 6.74 -5.34 6.37
N GLY A 76 7.43 -6.23 7.08
CA GLY A 76 6.88 -7.22 8.01
C GLY A 76 6.92 -8.67 7.50
N ASP A 77 7.05 -8.87 6.18
CA ASP A 77 7.11 -10.17 5.51
C ASP A 77 8.55 -10.65 5.22
N GLU A 78 9.56 -9.94 5.75
CA GLU A 78 10.99 -10.25 5.55
C GLU A 78 11.44 -11.66 5.91
N PRO A 79 10.90 -12.30 6.97
CA PRO A 79 11.35 -13.64 7.33
C PRO A 79 10.90 -14.70 6.30
N GLY A 80 9.94 -14.37 5.43
CA GLY A 80 9.50 -15.18 4.30
C GLY A 80 10.49 -15.20 3.14
N ILE A 81 11.73 -15.63 3.38
CA ILE A 81 12.85 -15.64 2.40
C ILE A 81 12.53 -16.30 1.04
N HIS A 82 11.56 -17.21 0.99
CA HIS A 82 11.10 -17.86 -0.25
C HIS A 82 9.87 -17.20 -0.87
N LYS A 83 9.54 -15.97 -0.45
CA LYS A 83 8.53 -15.07 -1.03
C LYS A 83 7.07 -15.46 -0.75
N GLY A 84 6.17 -14.50 -0.99
CA GLY A 84 4.72 -14.67 -0.91
C GLY A 84 4.23 -15.79 -1.81
N ILE A 85 3.30 -16.61 -1.32
CA ILE A 85 2.77 -17.78 -2.05
C ILE A 85 2.13 -17.38 -3.38
N ILE A 86 1.38 -16.27 -3.38
CA ILE A 86 0.64 -15.78 -4.54
C ILE A 86 1.53 -14.83 -5.36
N SER A 87 2.23 -13.91 -4.70
CA SER A 87 2.97 -12.84 -5.39
C SER A 87 4.37 -13.23 -5.88
N GLY A 88 5.00 -14.24 -5.28
CA GLY A 88 6.40 -14.57 -5.54
C GLY A 88 7.37 -13.42 -5.20
N LYS A 89 6.96 -12.46 -4.36
CA LYS A 89 7.82 -11.39 -3.82
C LYS A 89 7.73 -11.32 -2.29
N THR A 90 8.74 -10.70 -1.70
CA THR A 90 8.66 -10.10 -0.36
C THR A 90 8.94 -8.61 -0.50
N LYS A 91 8.43 -7.78 0.43
CA LYS A 91 8.55 -6.31 0.37
C LYS A 91 8.02 -5.70 -0.93
N GLY A 92 7.04 -6.34 -1.58
CA GLY A 92 6.49 -5.86 -2.84
C GLY A 92 5.77 -4.52 -2.71
N GLU A 93 5.45 -3.93 -3.86
CA GLU A 93 4.65 -2.70 -3.91
C GLU A 93 3.24 -2.92 -3.35
N CYS A 94 2.68 -1.90 -2.69
CA CYS A 94 1.28 -1.88 -2.30
C CYS A 94 0.50 -0.94 -3.22
N GLU A 95 -0.67 -1.36 -3.66
CA GLU A 95 -1.54 -0.56 -4.54
C GLU A 95 -2.95 -0.47 -3.94
N PHE A 96 -3.60 0.67 -4.13
CA PHE A 96 -4.97 0.83 -3.65
C PHE A 96 -5.96 0.03 -4.50
N MET A 97 -6.74 -0.82 -3.84
CA MET A 97 -7.85 -1.53 -4.45
C MET A 97 -9.06 -0.61 -4.60
N LEU A 98 -9.33 0.18 -3.55
CA LEU A 98 -10.42 1.15 -3.51
C LEU A 98 -9.88 2.58 -3.59
N TYR A 99 -10.72 3.47 -4.12
CA TYR A 99 -10.43 4.88 -4.30
C TYR A 99 -11.75 5.65 -4.34
N SER A 100 -11.69 6.98 -4.28
CA SER A 100 -12.86 7.85 -4.42
C SER A 100 -13.62 7.56 -5.71
N PHE A 101 -14.95 7.61 -5.68
CA PHE A 101 -15.79 7.34 -6.86
C PHE A 101 -15.87 8.54 -7.81
N ASP A 102 -15.77 9.75 -7.27
CA ASP A 102 -16.07 11.03 -7.91
C ASP A 102 -14.87 11.99 -7.92
N VAL A 103 -14.03 12.00 -6.88
CA VAL A 103 -12.86 12.88 -6.80
C VAL A 103 -11.68 12.28 -7.56
N LYS A 104 -11.17 13.03 -8.54
CA LYS A 104 -10.08 12.62 -9.43
C LYS A 104 -9.01 13.71 -9.54
N PHE A 105 -7.75 13.29 -9.58
CA PHE A 105 -6.61 14.14 -9.96
C PHE A 105 -6.00 13.61 -11.25
N GLU A 106 -5.78 14.48 -12.23
CA GLU A 106 -5.29 14.10 -13.58
C GLU A 106 -6.13 12.97 -14.21
N GLY A 107 -7.45 13.00 -14.00
CA GLY A 107 -8.38 11.97 -14.50
C GLY A 107 -8.35 10.64 -13.74
N LYS A 108 -7.51 10.50 -12.70
CA LYS A 108 -7.38 9.30 -11.88
C LYS A 108 -8.01 9.51 -10.51
N ASN A 109 -8.81 8.54 -10.08
CA ASN A 109 -9.49 8.55 -8.78
C ASN A 109 -8.50 8.69 -7.63
N VAL A 110 -8.82 9.54 -6.66
CA VAL A 110 -7.95 9.81 -5.51
C VAL A 110 -8.07 8.70 -4.48
N CYS A 111 -6.94 8.26 -3.92
CA CYS A 111 -6.93 7.27 -2.84
C CYS A 111 -7.08 7.96 -1.49
N ARG A 112 -7.94 7.41 -0.63
CA ARG A 112 -8.28 8.00 0.68
C ARG A 112 -7.73 7.14 1.80
N MET A 113 -7.55 7.73 2.97
CA MET A 113 -7.19 6.99 4.18
C MET A 113 -8.22 5.92 4.49
N GLY A 114 -7.74 4.69 4.72
CA GLY A 114 -8.51 3.49 5.00
C GLY A 114 -9.28 2.92 3.80
N ASP A 115 -9.06 3.42 2.58
CA ASP A 115 -9.37 2.61 1.41
C ASP A 115 -8.49 1.37 1.45
N MET A 116 -8.98 0.23 1.00
CA MET A 116 -8.25 -1.04 1.06
C MET A 116 -7.08 -1.05 0.08
N LEU A 117 -5.96 -1.66 0.49
CA LEU A 117 -4.78 -1.87 -0.33
C LEU A 117 -4.56 -3.34 -0.62
N PHE A 118 -4.04 -3.63 -1.81
CA PHE A 118 -3.28 -4.85 -2.04
C PHE A 118 -1.85 -4.64 -1.56
N HIS A 119 -1.33 -5.61 -0.83
CA HIS A 119 0.03 -5.63 -0.31
C HIS A 119 0.88 -6.67 -1.04
N ASN A 120 2.19 -6.40 -1.09
CA ASN A 120 3.20 -7.29 -1.65
C ASN A 120 2.81 -7.83 -3.04
N LYS A 121 2.48 -6.93 -3.98
CA LYS A 121 2.06 -7.28 -5.35
C LYS A 121 0.84 -8.25 -5.36
N LYS A 122 -0.20 -7.91 -4.60
CA LYS A 122 -1.46 -8.65 -4.46
C LYS A 122 -1.33 -10.03 -3.78
N ASN A 123 -0.38 -10.20 -2.85
CA ASN A 123 -0.32 -11.40 -2.03
C ASN A 123 -1.46 -11.43 -0.99
N ILE A 124 -1.84 -10.24 -0.51
CA ILE A 124 -2.91 -10.05 0.47
C ILE A 124 -3.60 -8.69 0.23
N MET A 125 -4.82 -8.54 0.73
CA MET A 125 -5.56 -7.28 0.82
C MET A 125 -5.78 -6.85 2.29
N GLY A 126 -5.67 -5.56 2.57
CA GLY A 126 -5.83 -4.96 3.91
C GLY A 126 -6.09 -3.46 3.87
#